data_AF-A0A2E8RBC4-F1
#
_entry.id   AF-A0A2E8RBC4-F1
#
_cell.length_a   1.000
_cell.length_b   1.000
_cell.length_c   1.000
_cell.angle_alpha   90.00
_cell.angle_beta   90.00
_cell.angle_gamma   90.00
#
_symmetry.space_group_name_H-M   'P 1'
#
loop_
_entity.id
_entity.type
_entity.pdbx_description
1 polymer ?
#
loop_
_entity_poly.entity_id
_entity_poly.type
_entity_poly.pdbx_seq_one_letter_code
_entity_poly.pdbx_strand_id
1 'polypeptide(L)'
;MLIGIAIPAAFLTALALAEGRIELIGCEGDACHSTSEIAMVLPGIVLLCLIGLGILRLSANQDYGDGVLDRWFSRESESVMRDRLEEERFEASDEGLGSRWAELEKKNLEEQYAEEE
;
A
#
# COMPACT_ATOMS: atom_id res chain seq x y z
N MET A 1 -0.95 1.63 -13.59
CA MET A 1 -0.63 0.25 -14.03
C MET A 1 -1.85 -0.66 -14.14
N LEU A 2 -2.68 -0.79 -13.10
CA LEU A 2 -3.84 -1.69 -13.11
C LEU A 2 -4.82 -1.47 -14.28
N ILE A 3 -5.11 -0.21 -14.62
CA ILE A 3 -5.98 0.13 -15.77
C ILE A 3 -5.41 -0.40 -17.10
N GLY A 4 -4.08 -0.39 -17.26
CA GLY A 4 -3.41 -0.86 -18.47
C GLY A 4 -3.48 -2.38 -18.68
N ILE A 5 -3.70 -3.15 -17.61
CA ILE A 5 -3.90 -4.61 -17.67
C ILE A 5 -5.40 -4.94 -17.72
N ALA A 6 -6.22 -4.17 -17.00
CA ALA A 6 -7.66 -4.40 -16.92
C ALA A 6 -8.36 -4.25 -18.27
N ILE A 7 -8.00 -3.22 -19.07
CA ILE A 7 -8.62 -2.98 -20.39
C ILE A 7 -8.40 -4.15 -21.36
N PRO A 8 -7.16 -4.59 -21.64
CA PRO A 8 -6.94 -5.72 -22.55
C PRO A 8 -7.50 -7.02 -21.99
N ALA A 9 -7.42 -7.27 -20.67
CA ALA A 9 -8.03 -8.44 -20.05
C ALA A 9 -9.57 -8.45 -20.18
N ALA A 10 -10.22 -7.29 -20.03
CA ALA A 10 -11.66 -7.13 -20.23
C ALA A 10 -12.06 -7.38 -21.71
N PHE A 11 -11.21 -6.96 -22.64
CA PHE A 11 -11.45 -7.21 -24.06
C PHE A 11 -11.31 -8.71 -24.41
N LEU A 12 -10.27 -9.38 -23.91
CA LEU A 12 -10.06 -10.81 -24.14
C LEU A 12 -11.15 -11.68 -23.49
N THR A 13 -11.62 -11.28 -22.30
CA THR A 13 -12.77 -11.95 -21.67
C THR A 13 -14.04 -11.79 -22.48
N ALA A 14 -14.32 -10.60 -23.03
CA ALA A 14 -15.48 -10.38 -23.88
C ALA A 14 -15.43 -11.22 -25.17
N LEU A 15 -14.25 -11.33 -25.81
CA LEU A 15 -14.07 -12.19 -26.98
C LEU A 15 -14.25 -13.67 -26.65
N ALA A 16 -13.66 -14.13 -25.54
CA ALA A 16 -13.82 -15.51 -25.09
C ALA A 16 -15.29 -15.85 -24.75
N LEU A 17 -16.05 -14.87 -24.27
CA LEU A 17 -17.49 -15.01 -24.04
C LEU A 17 -18.27 -15.08 -25.36
N ALA A 18 -17.94 -14.22 -26.33
CA ALA A 18 -18.58 -14.20 -27.65
C ALA A 18 -18.31 -15.48 -28.46
N GLU A 19 -17.15 -16.10 -28.28
CA GLU A 19 -16.81 -17.40 -28.86
C GLU A 19 -17.42 -18.60 -28.11
N GLY A 20 -18.16 -18.37 -27.01
CA GLY A 20 -18.75 -19.46 -26.22
C GLY A 20 -17.74 -20.30 -25.43
N ARG A 21 -16.50 -19.79 -25.25
CA ARG A 21 -15.44 -20.50 -24.51
C ARG A 21 -15.55 -20.36 -22.99
N ILE A 22 -16.37 -19.41 -22.50
CA ILE A 22 -16.61 -19.16 -21.08
C ILE A 22 -18.10 -19.34 -20.81
N GLU A 23 -18.45 -20.31 -19.97
CA GLU A 23 -19.83 -20.60 -19.57
C GLU A 23 -20.12 -19.96 -18.21
N LEU A 24 -21.04 -18.99 -18.14
CA LEU A 24 -21.44 -18.34 -16.87
C LEU A 24 -22.78 -18.86 -16.33
N ILE A 25 -23.67 -19.26 -17.24
CA ILE A 25 -25.01 -19.82 -16.98
C ILE A 25 -25.13 -20.91 -18.05
N GLY A 26 -25.30 -22.17 -17.64
CA GLY A 26 -25.15 -23.35 -18.50
C GLY A 26 -25.71 -23.14 -19.92
N CYS A 27 -24.86 -23.40 -20.91
CA CYS A 27 -25.22 -23.21 -22.31
C CYS A 27 -26.07 -24.39 -22.80
N GLU A 28 -27.17 -24.07 -23.48
CA GLU A 28 -28.01 -25.04 -24.19
C GLU A 28 -27.88 -24.78 -25.70
N GLY A 29 -27.02 -25.54 -26.37
CA GLY A 29 -26.80 -25.45 -27.84
C GLY A 29 -25.44 -25.94 -28.33
N ASP A 30 -25.28 -26.04 -29.66
CA ASP A 30 -24.10 -26.57 -30.38
C ASP A 30 -22.81 -25.74 -30.25
N ALA A 31 -22.84 -24.61 -29.54
CA ALA A 31 -21.70 -23.72 -29.34
C ALA A 31 -20.87 -24.05 -28.08
N CYS A 32 -21.25 -25.08 -27.31
CA CYS A 32 -20.49 -25.55 -26.15
C CYS A 32 -19.19 -26.23 -26.57
N HIS A 33 -18.10 -25.47 -26.56
CA HIS A 33 -16.76 -26.05 -26.68
C HIS A 33 -16.24 -26.45 -25.29
N SER A 34 -15.54 -27.59 -25.20
CA SER A 34 -15.10 -28.16 -23.91
C SER A 34 -14.48 -27.11 -22.99
N THR A 35 -15.14 -26.86 -21.86
CA THR A 35 -14.69 -25.94 -20.82
C THR A 35 -13.31 -26.37 -20.33
N SER A 36 -12.28 -25.63 -20.73
CA SER A 36 -10.96 -25.75 -20.13
C SER A 36 -10.98 -25.01 -18.79
N GLU A 37 -10.47 -25.62 -17.72
CA GLU A 37 -10.35 -24.98 -16.39
C GLU A 37 -9.62 -23.63 -16.45
N ILE A 38 -8.78 -23.43 -17.48
CA ILE A 38 -8.01 -22.20 -17.71
C ILE A 38 -8.90 -21.05 -18.22
N ALA A 39 -10.08 -21.33 -18.79
CA ALA A 39 -10.98 -20.30 -19.34
C ALA A 39 -11.50 -19.33 -18.26
N MET A 40 -11.60 -19.78 -17.01
CA MET A 40 -12.03 -18.95 -15.87
C MET A 40 -10.96 -18.01 -15.33
N VAL A 41 -9.69 -18.18 -15.72
CA VAL A 41 -8.59 -17.34 -15.25
C VAL A 41 -8.74 -15.90 -15.75
N LEU A 42 -9.13 -15.73 -17.00
CA LEU A 42 -9.34 -14.43 -17.63
C LEU A 42 -10.38 -13.56 -16.90
N PRO A 43 -11.63 -14.02 -16.64
CA PRO A 43 -12.59 -13.24 -15.86
C PRO A 43 -12.15 -13.04 -14.41
N GLY A 44 -11.44 -14.02 -13.82
CA GLY A 44 -10.85 -13.89 -12.50
C GLY A 44 -9.84 -12.73 -12.40
N ILE A 45 -8.96 -12.57 -13.39
CA ILE A 45 -7.99 -11.46 -13.43
C ILE A 45 -8.70 -10.11 -13.55
N VAL A 46 -9.72 -10.01 -14.39
CA VAL A 46 -10.51 -8.78 -14.54
C VAL A 46 -11.17 -8.39 -13.21
N LEU A 47 -11.79 -9.36 -12.54
CA LEU A 47 -12.43 -9.15 -11.24
C LEU A 47 -11.42 -8.69 -10.17
N LEU A 48 -10.26 -9.35 -10.08
CA LEU A 48 -9.18 -8.93 -9.17
C LEU A 48 -8.68 -7.52 -9.46
N CYS A 49 -8.54 -7.15 -10.73
CA CYS A 49 -8.15 -5.79 -11.11
C CYS A 49 -9.20 -4.75 -10.68
N LEU A 50 -10.49 -5.07 -10.83
CA LEU A 50 -11.58 -4.19 -10.41
C LEU A 50 -11.65 -4.03 -8.90
N ILE A 51 -11.49 -5.13 -8.15
CA ILE A 51 -11.42 -5.11 -6.67
C ILE A 51 -10.24 -4.24 -6.22
N GLY A 52 -9.05 -4.46 -6.78
CA GLY A 52 -7.87 -3.67 -6.48
C GLY A 52 -8.07 -2.18 -6.76
N LEU A 53 -8.69 -1.83 -7.89
CA LEU A 53 -9.03 -0.44 -8.21
C LEU A 53 -10.07 0.13 -7.23
N GLY A 54 -11.06 -0.65 -6.83
CA GLY A 54 -12.06 -0.25 -5.84
C GLY A 54 -11.42 0.08 -4.49
N ILE A 55 -10.54 -0.79 -3.99
CA ILE A 55 -9.79 -0.57 -2.74
C ILE A 55 -8.92 0.67 -2.87
N LEU A 56 -8.17 0.83 -3.97
CA LEU A 56 -7.35 2.01 -4.19
C LEU A 56 -8.19 3.30 -4.20
N ARG A 57 -9.34 3.30 -4.86
CA ARG A 57 -10.24 4.47 -4.92
C ARG A 57 -10.89 4.81 -3.58
N LEU A 58 -11.31 3.81 -2.81
CA LEU A 58 -11.82 4.01 -1.45
C LEU A 58 -10.72 4.58 -0.55
N SER A 59 -9.53 4.00 -0.63
CA SER A 59 -8.37 4.43 0.14
C SER A 59 -7.91 5.83 -0.27
N ALA A 60 -8.07 6.22 -1.54
CA ALA A 60 -7.64 7.53 -2.07
C ALA A 60 -8.35 8.72 -1.39
N ASN A 61 -9.52 8.49 -0.81
CA ASN A 61 -10.33 9.54 -0.17
C ASN A 61 -10.24 9.50 1.36
N GLN A 62 -9.32 8.71 1.91
CA GLN A 62 -9.16 8.47 3.34
C GLN A 62 -7.81 9.02 3.80
N ASP A 63 -7.81 9.72 4.94
CA ASP A 63 -6.60 10.26 5.56
C ASP A 63 -5.69 9.11 6.04
N TYR A 64 -4.38 9.37 6.06
CA TYR A 64 -3.35 8.41 6.45
C TYR A 64 -3.62 7.85 7.86
N GLY A 65 -3.67 6.52 7.99
CA GLY A 65 -3.79 5.80 9.26
C GLY A 65 -5.08 4.98 9.43
N ASP A 66 -6.07 5.15 8.56
CA ASP A 66 -7.36 4.44 8.63
C ASP A 66 -7.53 3.38 7.53
N GLY A 67 -6.55 3.27 6.61
CA GLY A 67 -6.55 2.28 5.54
C GLY A 67 -5.97 0.93 5.98
N VAL A 68 -6.65 -0.17 5.63
CA VAL A 68 -6.14 -1.56 5.81
C VAL A 68 -4.79 -1.81 5.13
N LEU A 69 -4.46 -1.06 4.08
CA LEU A 69 -3.19 -1.14 3.36
C LEU A 69 -2.12 -0.19 3.91
N ASP A 70 -2.46 0.72 4.82
CA ASP A 70 -1.54 1.73 5.34
C ASP A 70 -0.39 1.10 6.13
N ARG A 71 -0.59 -0.13 6.65
CA ARG A 71 0.46 -0.91 7.32
C ARG A 71 1.51 -1.51 6.38
N TRP A 72 1.18 -1.69 5.10
CA TRP A 72 2.12 -2.22 4.09
C TRP A 72 2.64 -1.16 3.13
N PHE A 73 1.84 -0.14 2.85
CA PHE A 73 2.23 1.00 2.04
C PHE A 73 1.98 2.27 2.84
N SER A 74 3.05 2.96 3.24
CA SER A 74 2.90 4.28 3.83
C SER A 74 2.33 5.23 2.77
N ARG A 75 1.11 5.70 3.00
CA ARG A 75 0.40 6.68 2.15
C ARG A 75 0.42 8.07 2.76
N GLU A 76 1.41 8.32 3.60
CA GLU A 76 1.67 9.61 4.21
C GLU A 76 2.02 10.62 3.11
N SER A 77 1.50 11.85 3.23
CA SER A 77 1.90 12.92 2.32
C SER A 77 3.41 13.17 2.44
N GLU A 78 4.08 13.42 1.33
CA GLU A 78 5.54 13.62 1.26
C GLU A 78 6.04 14.63 2.31
N SER A 79 5.31 15.72 2.55
CA SER A 79 5.68 16.73 3.54
C SER A 79 5.73 16.16 4.96
N VAL A 80 4.69 15.46 5.39
CA VAL A 80 4.61 14.90 6.75
C VAL A 80 5.65 13.79 6.94
N MET A 81 5.87 12.96 5.91
CA MET A 81 6.92 11.95 5.94
C MET A 81 8.32 12.59 6.05
N ARG A 82 8.55 13.68 5.31
CA ARG A 82 9.82 14.40 5.33
C ARG A 82 10.07 15.04 6.69
N ASP A 83 9.07 15.68 7.28
CA ASP A 83 9.19 16.31 8.60
C ASP A 83 9.51 15.25 9.68
N ARG A 84 8.85 14.08 9.65
CA ARG A 84 9.19 12.97 10.58
C ARG A 84 10.60 12.46 10.37
N LEU A 85 11.01 12.24 9.11
CA LEU A 85 12.36 11.76 8.80
C LEU A 85 13.44 12.77 9.17
N GLU A 86 13.16 14.07 9.08
CA GLU A 86 14.09 15.12 9.52
C GLU A 86 14.25 15.12 11.05
N GLU A 87 13.16 14.93 11.80
CA GLU A 87 13.21 14.75 13.27
C GLU A 87 14.00 13.48 13.65
N GLU A 88 13.68 12.33 13.03
CA GLU A 88 14.41 11.07 13.24
C GLU A 88 15.89 11.20 12.87
N ARG A 89 16.20 11.93 11.79
CA ARG A 89 17.57 12.22 11.37
C ARG A 89 18.30 13.11 12.37
N PHE A 90 17.62 14.11 12.93
CA PHE A 90 18.21 15.02 13.92
C PHE A 90 18.48 14.28 15.23
N GLU A 91 17.54 13.46 15.70
CA GLU A 91 17.71 12.65 16.91
C GLU A 91 18.78 11.56 16.75
N ALA A 92 18.90 10.96 15.56
CA ALA A 92 19.98 10.02 15.24
C ALA A 92 21.32 10.69 14.93
N SER A 93 21.35 12.02 14.72
CA SER A 93 22.57 12.74 14.42
C SER A 93 23.41 12.99 15.68
N ASP A 94 24.69 12.65 15.61
CA ASP A 94 25.65 12.75 16.72
C ASP A 94 25.86 14.21 17.20
N GLU A 95 25.51 15.19 16.37
CA GLU A 95 25.58 16.63 16.68
C GLU A 95 24.63 17.04 17.82
N GLY A 96 23.47 16.39 17.95
CA GLY A 96 22.51 16.63 19.03
C GLY A 96 22.87 15.92 20.35
N LEU A 97 23.58 14.80 20.28
CA LEU A 97 23.97 13.99 21.43
C LEU A 97 25.02 14.69 22.30
N GLY A 98 26.00 15.35 21.68
CA GLY A 98 27.07 16.06 22.40
C GLY A 98 26.55 17.23 23.25
N SER A 99 25.57 17.99 22.75
CA SER A 99 24.99 19.13 23.47
C SER A 99 24.13 18.68 24.66
N ARG A 100 23.28 17.66 24.47
CA ARG A 100 22.44 17.10 25.56
C ARG A 100 23.29 16.40 26.63
N TRP A 101 24.36 15.72 26.25
CA TRP A 101 25.29 15.12 27.21
C TRP A 101 26.04 16.19 28.02
N ALA A 102 26.51 17.26 27.38
CA ALA A 102 27.17 18.37 28.06
C ALA A 102 26.26 19.06 29.10
N GLU A 103 24.98 19.21 28.79
CA GLU A 103 24.01 19.82 29.72
C GLU A 103 23.67 18.90 30.90
N LEU A 104 23.63 17.58 30.66
CA LEU A 104 23.43 16.58 31.70
C LEU A 104 24.65 16.46 32.63
N GLU A 105 25.86 16.52 32.09
CA GLU A 105 27.12 16.52 32.84
C GLU A 105 27.23 17.76 33.72
N LYS A 106 26.88 18.94 33.18
CA LYS A 106 26.85 20.19 33.94
C LYS A 106 25.90 20.10 35.14
N LYS A 107 24.70 19.55 34.94
CA LYS A 107 23.72 19.37 36.02
C LYS A 107 24.22 18.40 37.10
N ASN A 108 24.86 17.30 36.70
CA ASN A 108 25.45 16.35 37.64
C ASN A 108 26.54 17.01 38.50
N LEU A 109 27.39 17.84 37.88
CA LEU A 109 28.41 18.60 38.59
C LEU A 109 27.79 19.61 39.57
N GLU A 110 26.76 20.35 39.16
CA GLU A 110 26.05 21.28 40.04
C GLU A 110 25.40 20.56 41.25
N GLU A 111 24.90 19.33 41.07
CA GLU A 111 24.35 18.50 42.14
C GLU A 111 25.45 18.03 43.12
N GLN A 112 26.61 17.56 42.61
CA GLN A 112 27.73 17.18 43.47
C GLN A 112 28.28 18.36 44.28
N TYR A 113 28.42 19.54 43.66
CA TYR A 113 28.87 20.73 44.38
C TYR A 113 27.88 21.20 45.45
N ALA A 114 26.58 20.98 45.24
CA ALA A 114 25.56 21.30 46.24
C ALA A 114 25.54 20.31 47.42
N GLU A 115 26.10 19.11 47.28
CA GLU A 115 26.23 18.12 48.35
C GLU A 115 27.52 18.29 49.18
N GLU A 116 28.50 19.06 48.69
CA GLU A 116 29.78 19.33 49.37
C GLU A 116 29.77 20.59 50.27
N GLU A 117 28.69 21.39 50.27
CA GLU A 117 28.45 22.53 51.18
C GLU A 117 27.46 22.20 52.31
#